data_AF-A0A2R7T093-F1
#
_entry.id   AF-A0A2R7T093-F1
#
_cell.length_a   1.000
_cell.length_b   1.000
_cell.length_c   1.000
_cell.angle_alpha   90.00
_cell.angle_beta   90.00
_cell.angle_gamma   90.00
#
_symmetry.space_group_name_H-M   'P 1'
#
loop_
_entity.id
_entity.type
_entity.pdbx_description
1 polymer ?
#
loop_
_entity_poly.entity_id
_entity_poly.type
_entity_poly.pdbx_seq_one_letter_code
_entity_poly.pdbx_strand_id
1 'polypeptide(L)' 'MPLMNPALRDPALARRWLTVLVSAVLLWPLLVLSEFKPWTLWDERSLQATGRFLVQFFPPRADAE' A
#
# COMPACT_ATOMS: atom_id res chain seq x y z
N MET A 1 21.44 -30.01 -9.60
CA MET A 1 21.25 -28.66 -9.03
C MET A 1 20.89 -27.73 -10.18
N PRO A 2 19.70 -27.12 -10.22
CA PRO A 2 19.42 -26.14 -11.25
C PRO A 2 20.34 -24.94 -11.03
N LEU A 3 21.18 -24.64 -12.01
CA LEU A 3 22.01 -23.45 -12.01
C LEU A 3 21.06 -22.25 -12.14
N MET A 4 20.94 -21.47 -11.07
CA MET A 4 20.10 -20.28 -11.04
C MET A 4 20.65 -19.30 -12.09
N ASN A 5 19.90 -19.08 -13.18
CA ASN A 5 20.34 -18.23 -14.28
C ASN A 5 20.55 -16.79 -13.74
N PRO A 6 21.77 -16.23 -13.79
CA PRO A 6 22.04 -14.89 -13.27
C PRO A 6 21.21 -13.80 -13.98
N ALA A 7 20.72 -14.06 -15.20
CA ALA A 7 19.80 -13.17 -15.90
C ALA A 7 18.42 -13.02 -15.22
N LEU A 8 18.04 -13.96 -14.33
CA LEU A 8 16.80 -13.90 -13.55
C LEU A 8 16.97 -13.14 -12.22
N ARG A 9 18.20 -12.80 -11.80
CA ARG A 9 18.42 -11.96 -10.61
C ARG A 9 18.26 -10.51 -11.00
N ASP A 10 17.22 -9.86 -10.46
CA ASP A 10 17.05 -8.41 -10.57
C ASP A 10 18.22 -7.70 -9.85
N PRO A 11 19.14 -7.04 -10.57
CA PRO A 11 20.28 -6.36 -9.96
C PRO A 11 19.84 -5.12 -9.15
N ALA A 12 18.65 -4.60 -9.40
CA ALA A 12 18.09 -3.44 -8.70
C ALA A 12 17.36 -3.81 -7.40
N LEU A 13 17.15 -5.11 -7.11
CA LEU A 13 16.39 -5.56 -5.95
C LEU A 13 16.93 -5.00 -4.63
N ALA A 14 18.26 -5.02 -4.45
CA ALA A 14 18.91 -4.48 -3.25
C ALA A 14 18.66 -2.97 -3.10
N ARG A 15 18.75 -2.21 -4.20
CA ARG A 15 18.48 -0.78 -4.21
C ARG A 15 17.00 -0.49 -3.89
N ARG A 16 16.07 -1.28 -4.45
CA ARG A 16 14.63 -1.15 -4.16
C ARG A 16 14.34 -1.39 -2.69
N TRP A 17 14.89 -2.45 -2.10
CA TRP A 17 14.76 -2.74 -0.67
C TRP A 17 15.35 -1.63 0.19
N LEU A 18 16.53 -1.11 -0.16
CA LEU A 18 17.11 0.02 0.54
C LEU A 18 16.19 1.24 0.49
N THR A 19 15.63 1.57 -0.69
CA THR A 19 14.67 2.68 -0.82
C THR A 19 13.43 2.48 0.04
N VAL A 20 12.88 1.26 0.08
CA VAL A 20 11.72 0.94 0.93
C VAL A 20 12.06 1.12 2.41
N LEU A 21 13.19 0.58 2.86
CA LEU A 21 13.63 0.68 4.25
C LEU A 21 13.91 2.13 4.67
N VAL A 22 14.63 2.88 3.86
CA VAL A 22 14.90 4.31 4.11
C VAL A 22 13.59 5.09 4.18
N SER A 23 12.65 4.84 3.25
CA SER A 23 11.34 5.49 3.26
C SER A 23 10.55 5.13 4.53
N ALA A 24 10.55 3.87 4.96
CA ALA A 24 9.88 3.44 6.19
C ALA A 24 10.46 4.15 7.42
N VAL A 25 11.79 4.26 7.52
CA VAL A 25 12.45 4.98 8.63
C VAL A 25 12.10 6.46 8.64
N LEU A 26 12.05 7.11 7.47
CA LEU A 26 11.69 8.53 7.36
C LEU A 26 10.20 8.78 7.60
N LEU A 27 9.33 7.88 7.16
CA LEU A 27 7.88 8.00 7.35
C LEU A 27 7.48 7.74 8.80
N TRP A 28 8.17 6.85 9.51
CA TRP A 28 7.86 6.54 10.92
C TRP A 28 7.67 7.78 11.81
N PRO A 29 8.63 8.73 11.91
CA PRO A 29 8.44 9.93 12.73
C PRO A 29 7.30 10.82 12.21
N LEU A 30 7.07 10.87 10.89
CA LEU A 30 5.96 11.64 10.33
C LEU A 30 4.60 11.05 10.74
N LEU A 31 4.48 9.72 10.79
CA LEU A 31 3.28 9.04 11.28
C LEU A 31 3.03 9.38 12.76
N VAL A 32 4.09 9.36 13.58
CA VAL A 32 4.00 9.71 15.00
C VAL A 32 3.61 11.19 15.18
N LEU A 33 4.26 12.10 14.46
CA LEU A 33 4.01 13.55 14.57
C LEU A 33 2.62 13.96 14.07
N SER A 34 2.08 13.25 13.09
CA SER A 34 0.72 13.49 12.57
C SER A 34 -0.35 12.73 13.34
N GLU A 35 0.03 11.98 14.38
CA GLU A 35 -0.84 11.04 15.10
C GLU A 35 -1.60 10.07 14.17
N PHE A 36 -1.07 9.84 12.96
CA PHE A 36 -1.69 9.01 11.95
C PHE A 36 -1.45 7.54 12.28
N LYS A 37 -2.54 6.80 12.50
CA LYS A 37 -2.53 5.39 12.90
C LYS A 37 -3.10 4.54 11.76
N PRO A 38 -2.28 4.03 10.81
CA PRO A 38 -2.79 3.31 9.64
C PRO A 38 -3.68 2.11 9.95
N TRP A 39 -3.45 1.45 11.09
CA TRP A 39 -4.23 0.30 11.54
C TRP A 39 -5.68 0.63 11.92
N THR A 40 -6.04 1.90 12.17
CA THR A 40 -7.44 2.28 12.42
C THR A 40 -8.32 2.15 11.18
N LEU A 41 -7.71 2.09 9.99
CA LEU A 41 -8.41 1.78 8.74
C LEU A 41 -8.96 0.34 8.73
N TRP A 42 -8.36 -0.56 9.51
CA TRP A 42 -8.81 -1.96 9.68
C TRP A 42 -9.84 -2.14 10.80
N ASP A 43 -10.29 -1.06 11.44
CA ASP A 43 -11.40 -1.13 12.38
C ASP A 43 -12.69 -1.55 11.66
N GLU A 44 -13.48 -2.43 12.28
CA GLU A 44 -14.72 -2.97 11.71
C GLU A 44 -15.67 -1.85 11.27
N ARG A 45 -15.79 -0.77 12.07
CA ARG A 45 -16.66 0.36 11.74
C ARG A 45 -16.11 1.14 10.54
N SER A 46 -14.80 1.36 10.49
CA SER A 46 -14.13 2.02 9.36
C SER A 46 -14.32 1.23 8.07
N LEU A 47 -14.15 -0.09 8.12
CA LEU A 47 -14.34 -0.98 6.98
C LEU A 47 -15.80 -1.03 6.53
N GLN A 48 -16.76 -1.15 7.44
CA GLN A 48 -18.18 -1.13 7.09
C GLN A 48 -18.61 0.20 6.46
N ALA A 49 -18.18 1.33 7.02
CA ALA A 49 -18.50 2.65 6.47
C ALA A 49 -17.88 2.85 5.08
N THR A 50 -16.60 2.51 4.93
CA THR A 50 -15.89 2.57 3.63
C THR A 50 -16.51 1.64 2.61
N GLY A 51 -16.83 0.41 3.00
CA GLY A 51 -17.49 -0.58 2.13
C GLY A 51 -18.87 -0.10 1.67
N ARG A 52 -19.70 0.44 2.58
CA ARG A 52 -21.00 1.03 2.23
C ARG A 52 -20.86 2.19 1.24
N PHE A 53 -19.86 3.06 1.43
CA PHE A 53 -19.55 4.13 0.50
C PHE A 53 -19.13 3.59 -0.87
N LEU A 54 -18.22 2.61 -0.93
CA LEU A 54 -17.77 2.00 -2.18
C LEU A 54 -18.91 1.33 -2.95
N VAL A 55 -19.85 0.69 -2.26
CA VAL A 55 -21.05 0.09 -2.87
C VAL A 55 -21.91 1.13 -3.58
N GLN A 56 -21.93 2.40 -3.16
CA GLN A 56 -22.71 3.44 -3.84
C GLN A 56 -22.19 3.75 -5.26
N PHE A 57 -20.96 3.34 -5.59
CA PHE A 57 -20.38 3.49 -6.92
C PHE A 57 -20.66 2.28 -7.84
N PHE A 58 -21.38 1.26 -7.36
CA PHE A 58 -21.75 0.08 -8.13
C PHE A 58 -23.28 0.01 -8.32
N PRO A 59 -23.79 -0.11 -9.57
CA PRO A 59 -23.04 -0.11 -10.83
C PRO A 59 -22.41 1.25 -11.13
N PRO A 60 -21.24 1.29 -11.80
CA PRO A 60 -20.63 2.55 -12.21
C PRO A 60 -21.62 3.31 -13.10
N ARG A 61 -21.76 4.63 -12.88
CA ARG A 61 -22.56 5.48 -13.77
C ARG A 61 -21.98 5.37 -15.18
N ALA A 62 -22.80 4.87 -16.11
CA ALA A 62 -22.46 4.76 -17.53
C ALA A 62 -22.83 6.04 -18.30
N ASP A 63 -23.38 7.02 -17.60
CA ASP A 63 -23.86 8.27 -18.14
C ASP A 63 -22.63 9.15 -18.45
N ALA A 64 -22.09 8.99 -19.66
CA ALA A 64 -21.13 9.91 -20.24
C ALA A 64 -21.89 11.13 -20.79
N GLU A 65 -22.16 12.10 -19.92
CA GLU A 65 -22.37 13.50 -20.32
C GLU A 65 -21.07 14.29 -20.09
#